data_AF-A0A9Y2ET64-F1
#
_entry.id   AF-A0A9Y2ET64-F1
#
_cell.length_a   1.000
_cell.length_b   1.000
_cell.length_c   1.000
_cell.angle_alpha   90.00
_cell.angle_beta   90.00
_cell.angle_gamma   90.00
#
_symmetry.space_group_name_H-M   'P 1'
#
loop_
_entity.id
_entity.type
_entity.pdbx_description
1 polymer ?
#
loop_
_entity_poly.entity_id
_entity_poly.type
_entity_poly.pdbx_seq_one_letter_code
_entity_poly.pdbx_strand_id
1 'polypeptide(L)'
;MSILGIIAEYNPFHNGHQFHLNISKEKVQPSGIICVMSGNFTQRGEIALLDKWSRAEMAIKCGVDLVIELPFVFTARSAESFASGAIRLLDALKIVNTVSFGTEISNYNLLNSIALISENTDFLPLFKKHLKFGKSYPQALATSISSLLNISPEIISKPNNILAIEYLKAIHQYNSAIQPLLIERSIAQHNDTSIADVIASASAIRHQIFTNPQGLSAVKNCIPISTYNVMMNRLQENLLPSLDNLSIPLLAKLRNTTILNLQETPGIAEGLEHKIFNAMNISTSYESLLENIKSKRYPNSRLQRILLHFLIGTKKNSLHSFDKSGPLYARVLGFNQTGRALLKKVKQHSDIPIITKVSKHITSKDKNNSNLTDLQKMLLLDIYATDLFFLSLPDSKKHIGGLDFLNSPIFLI
;
A
#
# COMPACT_ATOMS: atom_id res chain seq x y z
N MET A 1 -16.85 23.95 2.27
CA MET A 1 -15.75 23.53 1.37
C MET A 1 -15.49 22.06 1.65
N SER A 2 -15.61 21.18 0.67
CA SER A 2 -15.45 19.73 0.85
C SER A 2 -14.13 19.26 0.23
N ILE A 3 -13.30 18.56 1.00
CA ILE A 3 -12.08 17.90 0.52
C ILE A 3 -12.30 16.40 0.49
N LEU A 4 -12.00 15.82 -0.67
CA LEU A 4 -12.10 14.39 -0.93
C LEU A 4 -10.73 13.72 -0.73
N GLY A 5 -10.68 12.75 0.17
CA GLY A 5 -9.59 11.80 0.35
C GLY A 5 -9.75 10.58 -0.56
N ILE A 6 -8.65 10.12 -1.13
CA ILE A 6 -8.54 8.86 -1.88
C ILE A 6 -7.38 8.06 -1.29
N ILE A 7 -7.54 6.75 -1.15
CA ILE A 7 -6.47 5.84 -0.75
C ILE A 7 -6.16 4.94 -1.96
N ALA A 8 -4.92 4.93 -2.42
CA ALA A 8 -4.59 4.21 -3.66
C ALA A 8 -3.15 3.70 -3.71
N GLU A 9 -2.90 2.81 -4.68
CA GLU A 9 -1.54 2.36 -5.02
C GLU A 9 -1.14 2.77 -6.45
N TYR A 10 -2.12 2.96 -7.34
CA TYR A 10 -1.93 3.34 -8.75
C TYR A 10 -0.78 2.59 -9.43
N ASN A 11 -0.87 1.25 -9.46
CA ASN A 11 0.19 0.38 -9.95
C ASN A 11 -0.18 -0.39 -11.26
N PRO A 12 -0.36 0.27 -12.43
CA PRO A 12 -0.34 1.72 -12.68
C PRO A 12 -1.71 2.38 -12.43
N PHE A 13 -1.80 3.71 -12.60
CA PHE A 13 -3.09 4.40 -12.75
C PHE A 13 -3.77 3.89 -14.05
N HIS A 14 -5.07 3.58 -14.01
CA HIS A 14 -5.77 2.92 -15.12
C HIS A 14 -7.23 3.39 -15.22
N ASN A 15 -7.96 2.98 -16.26
CA ASN A 15 -9.32 3.49 -16.51
C ASN A 15 -10.31 3.20 -15.37
N GLY A 16 -10.20 2.04 -14.71
CA GLY A 16 -10.96 1.79 -13.47
C GLY A 16 -10.68 2.79 -12.33
N HIS A 17 -9.44 3.29 -12.18
CA HIS A 17 -9.12 4.36 -11.23
C HIS A 17 -9.70 5.70 -11.68
N GLN A 18 -9.64 6.00 -12.99
CA GLN A 18 -10.26 7.20 -13.56
C GLN A 18 -11.78 7.21 -13.32
N PHE A 19 -12.44 6.09 -13.58
CA PHE A 19 -13.87 5.91 -13.32
C PHE A 19 -14.20 6.18 -11.85
N HIS A 20 -13.51 5.52 -10.91
CA HIS A 20 -13.69 5.74 -9.48
C HIS A 20 -13.54 7.21 -9.09
N LEU A 21 -12.48 7.87 -9.59
CA LEU A 21 -12.20 9.27 -9.31
C LEU A 21 -13.29 10.18 -9.87
N ASN A 22 -13.78 9.94 -11.08
CA ASN A 22 -14.84 10.73 -11.72
C ASN A 22 -16.16 10.62 -10.95
N ILE A 23 -16.61 9.41 -10.62
CA ILE A 23 -17.84 9.19 -9.84
C ILE A 23 -17.71 9.82 -8.45
N SER A 24 -16.54 9.72 -7.81
CA SER A 24 -16.31 10.36 -6.51
C SER A 24 -16.40 11.89 -6.60
N LYS A 25 -15.87 12.50 -7.68
CA LYS A 25 -16.00 13.94 -7.92
C LYS A 25 -17.45 14.35 -8.15
N GLU A 26 -18.19 13.58 -8.92
CA GLU A 26 -19.60 13.83 -9.20
C GLU A 26 -20.44 13.84 -7.91
N LYS A 27 -20.25 12.82 -7.05
CA LYS A 27 -21.01 12.69 -5.80
C LYS A 27 -20.65 13.72 -4.73
N VAL A 28 -19.38 14.13 -4.64
CA VAL A 28 -18.89 15.00 -3.55
C VAL A 28 -18.78 16.46 -3.97
N GLN A 29 -18.62 16.73 -5.27
CA GLN A 29 -18.27 18.05 -5.81
C GLN A 29 -17.14 18.72 -5.01
N PRO A 30 -15.99 18.02 -4.83
CA PRO A 30 -14.96 18.48 -3.91
C PRO A 30 -14.23 19.69 -4.48
N SER A 31 -13.88 20.59 -3.57
CA SER A 31 -13.01 21.75 -3.85
C SER A 31 -11.53 21.39 -3.98
N GLY A 32 -11.17 20.14 -3.67
CA GLY A 32 -9.83 19.60 -3.81
C GLY A 32 -9.76 18.13 -3.44
N ILE A 33 -8.81 17.41 -4.03
CA ILE A 33 -8.64 15.96 -3.88
C ILE A 33 -7.24 15.64 -3.37
N ILE A 34 -7.18 14.95 -2.23
CA ILE A 34 -5.94 14.46 -1.62
C ILE A 34 -5.88 12.94 -1.78
N CYS A 35 -4.84 12.43 -2.40
CA CYS A 35 -4.56 11.00 -2.48
C CYS A 35 -3.46 10.63 -1.48
N VAL A 36 -3.77 9.72 -0.55
CA VAL A 36 -2.76 8.98 0.20
C VAL A 36 -2.37 7.75 -0.63
N MET A 37 -1.13 7.71 -1.08
CA MET A 37 -0.64 6.71 -2.03
C MET A 37 0.49 5.88 -1.44
N SER A 38 0.44 4.56 -1.64
CA SER A 38 1.57 3.67 -1.35
C SER A 38 2.86 4.19 -1.98
N GLY A 39 3.97 4.13 -1.23
CA GLY A 39 5.32 4.34 -1.74
C GLY A 39 5.74 3.26 -2.75
N ASN A 40 7.03 2.96 -2.87
CA ASN A 40 7.55 2.09 -3.93
C ASN A 40 7.17 0.60 -3.84
N PHE A 41 6.55 0.18 -2.75
CA PHE A 41 6.01 -1.17 -2.56
C PHE A 41 4.52 -1.09 -2.26
N THR A 42 3.76 -2.10 -2.68
CA THR A 42 2.31 -2.18 -2.46
C THR A 42 1.99 -2.84 -1.11
N GLN A 43 0.72 -2.79 -0.73
CA GLN A 43 0.15 -3.48 0.41
C GLN A 43 0.40 -4.98 0.40
N ARG A 44 0.45 -5.58 -0.79
CA ARG A 44 0.71 -7.02 -0.93
C ARG A 44 2.19 -7.37 -0.79
N GLY A 45 3.08 -6.38 -0.70
CA GLY A 45 4.53 -6.55 -0.73
C GLY A 45 5.08 -6.74 -2.13
N GLU A 46 4.36 -6.28 -3.16
CA GLU A 46 4.85 -6.26 -4.54
C GLU A 46 5.64 -4.97 -4.78
N ILE A 47 6.58 -4.99 -5.73
CA ILE A 47 7.23 -3.76 -6.20
C ILE A 47 6.26 -3.02 -7.11
N ALA A 48 6.18 -1.70 -6.96
CA ALA A 48 5.44 -0.87 -7.90
C ALA A 48 6.08 -0.97 -9.31
N LEU A 49 5.29 -0.85 -10.36
CA LEU A 49 5.76 -0.87 -11.75
C LEU A 49 6.68 0.31 -12.05
N LEU A 50 6.41 1.45 -11.39
CA LEU A 50 7.17 2.68 -11.47
C LEU A 50 7.32 3.29 -10.09
N ASP A 51 8.34 4.12 -9.96
CA ASP A 51 8.62 4.84 -8.72
C ASP A 51 7.43 5.71 -8.30
N LYS A 52 7.39 6.02 -7.01
CA LYS A 52 6.31 6.80 -6.38
C LYS A 52 6.15 8.21 -6.94
N TRP A 53 7.21 8.84 -7.48
CA TRP A 53 7.09 10.15 -8.10
C TRP A 53 6.41 10.01 -9.46
N SER A 54 6.86 9.08 -10.31
CA SER A 54 6.21 8.79 -11.58
C SER A 54 4.72 8.46 -11.41
N ARG A 55 4.35 7.67 -10.39
CA ARG A 55 2.93 7.40 -10.07
C ARG A 55 2.19 8.62 -9.52
N ALA A 56 2.84 9.47 -8.73
CA ALA A 56 2.26 10.73 -8.29
C ALA A 56 2.00 11.66 -9.49
N GLU A 57 2.90 11.74 -10.46
CA GLU A 57 2.71 12.49 -11.71
C GLU A 57 1.45 12.01 -12.44
N MET A 58 1.28 10.69 -12.58
CA MET A 58 0.09 10.11 -13.19
C MET A 58 -1.19 10.53 -12.46
N ALA A 59 -1.20 10.43 -11.12
CA ALA A 59 -2.35 10.79 -10.31
C ALA A 59 -2.72 12.26 -10.50
N ILE A 60 -1.74 13.18 -10.46
CA ILE A 60 -2.00 14.61 -10.65
C ILE A 60 -2.54 14.89 -12.07
N LYS A 61 -1.94 14.28 -13.12
CA LYS A 61 -2.43 14.44 -14.50
C LYS A 61 -3.81 13.83 -14.75
N CYS A 62 -4.26 12.91 -13.89
CA CYS A 62 -5.61 12.33 -13.94
C CYS A 62 -6.62 13.09 -13.05
N GLY A 63 -6.18 14.18 -12.41
CA GLY A 63 -7.02 15.12 -11.68
C GLY A 63 -7.10 14.90 -10.18
N VAL A 64 -6.08 14.29 -9.57
CA VAL A 64 -5.78 14.44 -8.13
C VAL A 64 -5.07 15.78 -7.92
N ASP A 65 -5.29 16.47 -6.80
CA ASP A 65 -4.69 17.78 -6.57
C ASP A 65 -3.43 17.72 -5.70
N LEU A 66 -3.39 16.79 -4.74
CA LEU A 66 -2.26 16.59 -3.83
C LEU A 66 -2.05 15.08 -3.58
N VAL A 67 -0.83 14.59 -3.77
CA VAL A 67 -0.43 13.21 -3.47
C VAL A 67 0.49 13.20 -2.26
N ILE A 68 0.14 12.41 -1.26
CA ILE A 68 0.88 12.20 -0.01
C ILE A 68 1.29 10.73 0.07
N GLU A 69 2.55 10.45 0.39
CA GLU A 69 3.05 9.09 0.59
C GLU A 69 2.45 8.48 1.87
N LEU A 70 1.91 7.26 1.78
CA LEU A 70 1.64 6.43 2.93
C LEU A 70 2.97 5.82 3.42
N PRO A 71 3.38 6.03 4.67
CA PRO A 71 4.64 5.50 5.16
C PRO A 71 4.74 3.97 5.01
N PHE A 72 5.94 3.48 4.70
CA PHE A 72 6.22 2.07 4.41
C PHE A 72 5.75 1.14 5.54
N VAL A 73 5.88 1.59 6.79
CA VAL A 73 5.48 0.86 8.01
C VAL A 73 3.98 0.53 8.09
N PHE A 74 3.15 1.26 7.33
CA PHE A 74 1.71 1.00 7.18
C PHE A 74 1.40 0.37 5.81
N THR A 75 2.24 0.61 4.80
CA THR A 75 2.00 0.16 3.44
C THR A 75 2.12 -1.36 3.31
N ALA A 76 3.33 -1.93 3.39
CA ALA A 76 3.59 -3.35 3.11
C ALA A 76 3.17 -4.25 4.29
N ARG A 77 1.89 -4.21 4.66
CA ARG A 77 1.29 -4.83 5.86
C ARG A 77 -0.05 -5.52 5.53
N SER A 78 -0.77 -6.00 6.55
CA SER A 78 -2.16 -6.46 6.40
C SER A 78 -3.11 -5.32 6.00
N ALA A 79 -4.31 -5.66 5.53
CA ALA A 79 -5.33 -4.68 5.14
C ALA A 79 -5.68 -3.74 6.31
N GLU A 80 -5.82 -4.29 7.52
CA GLU A 80 -6.03 -3.54 8.77
C GLU A 80 -4.98 -2.44 9.00
N SER A 81 -3.70 -2.78 8.85
CA SER A 81 -2.62 -1.81 9.10
C SER A 81 -2.53 -0.75 8.00
N PHE A 82 -2.76 -1.16 6.75
CA PHE A 82 -2.83 -0.28 5.60
C PHE A 82 -3.96 0.75 5.75
N ALA A 83 -5.15 0.26 6.10
CA ALA A 83 -6.33 1.09 6.33
C ALA A 83 -6.15 2.03 7.53
N SER A 84 -5.68 1.51 8.67
CA SER A 84 -5.36 2.30 9.86
C SER A 84 -4.40 3.45 9.54
N GLY A 85 -3.27 3.15 8.89
CA GLY A 85 -2.30 4.18 8.52
C GLY A 85 -2.88 5.23 7.56
N ALA A 86 -3.63 4.80 6.54
CA ALA A 86 -4.18 5.70 5.54
C ALA A 86 -5.30 6.61 6.07
N ILE A 87 -6.24 6.06 6.84
CA ILE A 87 -7.32 6.84 7.47
C ILE A 87 -6.75 7.82 8.49
N ARG A 88 -5.83 7.38 9.35
CA ARG A 88 -5.20 8.28 10.34
C ARG A 88 -4.36 9.36 9.67
N LEU A 89 -3.72 9.06 8.54
CA LEU A 89 -2.97 10.07 7.77
C LEU A 89 -3.93 11.13 7.23
N LEU A 90 -5.04 10.74 6.60
CA LEU A 90 -6.06 11.67 6.11
C LEU A 90 -6.69 12.48 7.25
N ASP A 91 -7.00 11.84 8.37
CA ASP A 91 -7.58 12.49 9.55
C ASP A 91 -6.62 13.51 10.18
N ALA A 92 -5.34 13.17 10.29
CA ALA A 92 -4.32 14.06 10.84
C ALA A 92 -4.10 15.33 10.01
N LEU A 93 -4.54 15.38 8.75
CA LEU A 93 -4.51 16.60 7.93
C LEU A 93 -5.57 17.63 8.37
N LYS A 94 -6.61 17.20 9.11
CA LYS A 94 -7.72 18.02 9.66
C LYS A 94 -8.51 18.85 8.67
N ILE A 95 -8.35 18.58 7.37
CA ILE A 95 -9.10 19.27 6.30
C ILE A 95 -9.90 18.33 5.41
N VAL A 96 -9.73 17.00 5.57
CA VAL A 96 -10.41 15.99 4.75
C VAL A 96 -11.79 15.71 5.33
N ASN A 97 -12.83 15.79 4.50
CA ASN A 97 -14.21 15.59 4.94
C ASN A 97 -14.75 14.21 4.58
N THR A 98 -14.40 13.73 3.38
CA THR A 98 -14.93 12.50 2.83
C THR A 98 -13.78 11.64 2.33
N VAL A 99 -13.80 10.33 2.56
CA VAL A 99 -12.88 9.39 1.92
C VAL A 99 -13.66 8.48 0.98
N SER A 100 -13.23 8.38 -0.27
CA SER A 100 -13.87 7.51 -1.25
C SER A 100 -13.02 6.27 -1.54
N PHE A 101 -13.67 5.11 -1.55
CA PHE A 101 -13.06 3.84 -1.89
C PHE A 101 -14.02 2.93 -2.66
N GLY A 102 -13.43 2.11 -3.53
CA GLY A 102 -14.16 1.13 -4.33
C GLY A 102 -14.58 -0.08 -3.52
N THR A 103 -15.72 -0.67 -3.83
CA THR A 103 -16.24 -1.91 -3.23
C THR A 103 -16.84 -2.84 -4.27
N GLU A 104 -16.89 -4.15 -3.99
CA GLU A 104 -17.67 -5.08 -4.82
C GLU A 104 -19.17 -5.00 -4.54
N ILE A 105 -19.59 -4.38 -3.42
CA ILE A 105 -21.00 -4.15 -3.09
C ILE A 105 -21.25 -2.70 -2.68
N SER A 106 -22.40 -2.14 -3.02
CA SER A 106 -22.82 -0.77 -2.65
C SER A 106 -23.54 -0.66 -1.30
N ASN A 107 -23.51 -1.70 -0.46
CA ASN A 107 -24.23 -1.72 0.82
C ASN A 107 -23.36 -1.24 2.00
N TYR A 108 -23.40 0.07 2.28
CA TYR A 108 -22.70 0.67 3.42
C TYR A 108 -23.09 0.03 4.75
N ASN A 109 -24.39 -0.10 5.03
CA ASN A 109 -24.88 -0.61 6.31
C ASN A 109 -24.31 -2.00 6.61
N LEU A 110 -24.30 -2.88 5.61
CA LEU A 110 -23.75 -4.21 5.75
C LEU A 110 -22.24 -4.19 6.04
N LEU A 111 -21.45 -3.46 5.24
CA LEU A 111 -20.00 -3.37 5.45
C LEU A 111 -19.67 -2.72 6.80
N ASN A 112 -20.47 -1.75 7.24
CA ASN A 112 -20.35 -1.11 8.53
C ASN A 112 -20.66 -2.07 9.69
N SER A 113 -21.71 -2.88 9.59
CA SER A 113 -22.01 -3.93 10.57
C SER A 113 -20.88 -4.97 10.66
N ILE A 114 -20.22 -5.28 9.54
CA ILE A 114 -19.05 -6.18 9.55
C ILE A 114 -17.85 -5.50 10.23
N ALA A 115 -17.60 -4.21 9.95
CA ALA A 115 -16.50 -3.47 10.58
C ALA A 115 -16.64 -3.37 12.11
N LEU A 116 -17.88 -3.31 12.61
CA LEU A 116 -18.22 -3.26 14.03
C LEU A 116 -18.48 -4.64 14.64
N ILE A 117 -18.21 -5.74 13.93
CA ILE A 117 -18.57 -7.09 14.40
C ILE A 117 -17.91 -7.46 15.73
N SER A 118 -16.76 -6.87 16.06
CA SER A 118 -16.09 -7.09 17.35
C SER A 118 -16.87 -6.56 18.55
N GLU A 119 -17.82 -5.65 18.34
CA GLU A 119 -18.72 -5.13 19.37
C GLU A 119 -19.91 -6.08 19.63
N ASN A 120 -20.16 -7.03 18.72
CA ASN A 120 -21.17 -8.06 18.92
C ASN A 120 -20.68 -9.09 19.95
N THR A 121 -21.43 -9.26 21.04
CA THR A 121 -21.08 -10.15 22.16
C THR A 121 -20.95 -11.61 21.77
N ASP A 122 -21.66 -12.06 20.72
CA ASP A 122 -21.67 -13.44 20.25
C ASP A 122 -20.51 -13.75 19.28
N PHE A 123 -19.86 -12.72 18.73
CA PHE A 123 -18.77 -12.86 17.78
C PHE A 123 -17.57 -13.59 18.36
N LEU A 124 -17.04 -13.13 19.49
CA LEU A 124 -15.82 -13.70 20.07
C LEU A 124 -16.00 -15.18 20.49
N PRO A 125 -17.12 -15.58 21.15
CA PRO A 125 -17.41 -16.99 21.41
C PRO A 125 -17.47 -17.84 20.14
N LEU A 126 -18.19 -17.39 19.10
CA LEU A 126 -18.35 -18.12 17.84
C LEU A 126 -17.03 -18.24 17.08
N PHE A 127 -16.24 -17.16 17.04
CA PHE A 127 -14.93 -17.14 16.41
C PHE A 127 -13.96 -18.11 17.09
N LYS A 128 -13.88 -18.09 18.43
CA LYS A 128 -13.08 -19.05 19.20
C LYS A 128 -13.53 -20.48 18.99
N LYS A 129 -14.84 -20.73 18.89
CA LYS A 129 -15.40 -22.05 18.57
C LYS A 129 -14.88 -22.54 17.22
N HIS A 130 -14.96 -21.72 16.17
CA HIS A 130 -14.47 -22.09 14.84
C HIS A 130 -12.96 -22.36 14.78
N LEU A 131 -12.14 -21.57 15.50
CA LEU A 131 -10.70 -21.84 15.63
C LEU A 131 -10.44 -23.19 16.31
N LYS A 132 -11.17 -23.52 17.39
CA LYS A 132 -11.07 -24.82 18.07
C LYS A 132 -11.44 -26.00 17.16
N PHE A 133 -12.35 -25.79 16.20
CA PHE A 133 -12.70 -26.79 15.17
C PHE A 133 -11.69 -26.87 14.01
N GLY A 134 -10.51 -26.24 14.14
CA GLY A 134 -9.43 -26.36 13.16
C GLY A 134 -9.58 -25.50 11.91
N LYS A 135 -10.56 -24.58 11.87
CA LYS A 135 -10.62 -23.58 10.78
C LYS A 135 -9.41 -22.66 10.85
N SER A 136 -8.85 -22.32 9.69
CA SER A 136 -7.83 -21.27 9.61
C SER A 136 -8.40 -19.92 10.08
N TYR A 137 -7.55 -19.00 10.54
CA TYR A 137 -8.00 -17.69 11.02
C TYR A 137 -8.95 -16.97 10.02
N PRO A 138 -8.63 -16.84 8.72
CA PRO A 138 -9.53 -16.19 7.76
C PRO A 138 -10.86 -16.93 7.59
N GLN A 139 -10.84 -18.27 7.59
CA GLN A 139 -12.06 -19.08 7.49
C GLN A 139 -12.93 -18.97 8.75
N ALA A 140 -12.32 -18.97 9.93
CA ALA A 140 -13.01 -18.81 11.20
C ALA A 140 -13.67 -17.42 11.26
N LEU A 141 -12.95 -16.37 10.83
CA LEU A 141 -13.46 -15.00 10.79
C LEU A 141 -14.67 -14.90 9.84
N ALA A 142 -14.49 -15.31 8.58
CA ALA A 142 -15.54 -15.25 7.57
C ALA A 142 -16.78 -16.08 7.95
N THR A 143 -16.62 -17.28 8.51
CA THR A 143 -17.76 -18.10 8.94
C THR A 143 -18.50 -17.43 10.11
N SER A 144 -17.78 -16.86 11.08
CA SER A 144 -18.40 -16.24 12.26
C SER A 144 -19.25 -15.04 11.85
N ILE A 145 -18.69 -14.17 11.02
CA ILE A 145 -19.41 -12.99 10.49
C ILE A 145 -20.62 -13.44 9.64
N SER A 146 -20.41 -14.41 8.74
CA SER A 146 -21.46 -14.95 7.87
C SER A 146 -22.64 -15.51 8.67
N SER A 147 -22.37 -16.25 9.75
CA SER A 147 -23.41 -16.84 10.59
C SER A 147 -24.18 -15.80 11.41
N LEU A 148 -23.50 -14.75 11.90
CA LEU A 148 -24.14 -13.72 12.72
C LEU A 148 -24.96 -12.72 11.90
N LEU A 149 -24.49 -12.38 10.70
CA LEU A 149 -25.13 -11.39 9.84
C LEU A 149 -26.00 -12.02 8.74
N ASN A 150 -26.09 -13.35 8.67
CA ASN A 150 -26.80 -14.10 7.63
C ASN A 150 -26.40 -13.67 6.21
N ILE A 151 -25.10 -13.57 5.96
CA ILE A 151 -24.54 -13.15 4.66
C ILE A 151 -23.66 -14.22 4.04
N SER A 152 -23.47 -14.17 2.72
CA SER A 152 -22.52 -15.05 2.03
C SER A 152 -21.07 -14.76 2.48
N PRO A 153 -20.26 -15.77 2.84
CA PRO A 153 -18.84 -15.61 3.12
C PRO A 153 -18.05 -14.98 1.96
N GLU A 154 -18.56 -15.09 0.72
CA GLU A 154 -17.93 -14.52 -0.47
C GLU A 154 -17.86 -13.00 -0.41
N ILE A 155 -18.84 -12.33 0.22
CA ILE A 155 -18.83 -10.87 0.37
C ILE A 155 -17.58 -10.42 1.13
N ILE A 156 -17.19 -11.18 2.15
CA ILE A 156 -16.06 -10.87 3.04
C ILE A 156 -14.73 -11.22 2.37
N SER A 157 -14.70 -12.20 1.46
CA SER A 157 -13.45 -12.66 0.85
C SER A 157 -12.98 -11.79 -0.32
N LYS A 158 -13.84 -10.89 -0.84
CA LYS A 158 -13.47 -10.01 -1.95
C LYS A 158 -12.46 -8.93 -1.50
N PRO A 159 -11.39 -8.66 -2.28
CA PRO A 159 -10.31 -7.78 -1.84
C PRO A 159 -10.72 -6.34 -1.52
N ASN A 160 -11.63 -5.73 -2.29
CA ASN A 160 -11.99 -4.33 -2.05
C ASN A 160 -12.97 -4.21 -0.87
N ASN A 161 -13.86 -5.18 -0.68
CA ASN A 161 -14.69 -5.29 0.52
C ASN A 161 -13.85 -5.47 1.79
N ILE A 162 -12.79 -6.29 1.76
CA ILE A 162 -11.84 -6.41 2.89
C ILE A 162 -11.25 -5.04 3.23
N LEU A 163 -10.73 -4.31 2.25
CA LEU A 163 -10.16 -2.98 2.48
C LEU A 163 -11.20 -1.98 2.99
N ALA A 164 -12.41 -1.98 2.41
CA ALA A 164 -13.51 -1.13 2.84
C ALA A 164 -13.90 -1.37 4.31
N ILE A 165 -14.03 -2.64 4.72
CA ILE A 165 -14.30 -3.01 6.11
C ILE A 165 -13.19 -2.47 7.02
N GLU A 166 -11.92 -2.61 6.63
CA GLU A 166 -10.80 -2.12 7.44
C GLU A 166 -10.72 -0.59 7.48
N TYR A 167 -11.13 0.12 6.41
CA TYR A 167 -11.26 1.58 6.43
C TYR A 167 -12.36 2.03 7.39
N LEU A 168 -13.53 1.39 7.32
CA LEU A 168 -14.65 1.67 8.24
C LEU A 168 -14.25 1.38 9.69
N LYS A 169 -13.58 0.24 9.93
CA LYS A 169 -13.05 -0.13 11.25
C LYS A 169 -12.08 0.93 11.76
N ALA A 170 -11.16 1.41 10.93
CA ALA A 170 -10.22 2.47 11.30
C ALA A 170 -10.94 3.80 11.60
N ILE A 171 -11.95 4.18 10.81
CA ILE A 171 -12.75 5.39 11.07
C ILE A 171 -13.38 5.33 12.47
N HIS A 172 -14.00 4.19 12.83
CA HIS A 172 -14.61 3.99 14.16
C HIS A 172 -13.57 3.91 15.27
N GLN A 173 -12.53 3.07 15.10
CA GLN A 173 -11.52 2.84 16.13
C GLN A 173 -10.81 4.13 16.56
N TYR A 174 -10.59 5.06 15.63
CA TYR A 174 -9.89 6.33 15.89
C TYR A 174 -10.83 7.53 16.00
N ASN A 175 -12.16 7.30 16.07
CA ASN A 175 -13.17 8.36 16.15
C ASN A 175 -12.98 9.47 15.09
N SER A 176 -12.64 9.06 13.86
CA SER A 176 -12.42 10.01 12.77
C SER A 176 -13.75 10.60 12.31
N ALA A 177 -13.78 11.92 12.09
CA ALA A 177 -14.96 12.60 11.55
C ALA A 177 -15.13 12.41 10.03
N ILE A 178 -14.16 11.76 9.36
CA ILE A 178 -14.19 11.52 7.92
C ILE A 178 -15.38 10.64 7.55
N GLN A 179 -16.16 11.11 6.59
CA GLN A 179 -17.32 10.38 6.07
C GLN A 179 -16.90 9.41 4.96
N PRO A 180 -17.23 8.11 5.05
CA PRO A 180 -16.94 7.14 4.01
C PRO A 180 -17.89 7.30 2.82
N LEU A 181 -17.34 7.23 1.61
CA LEU A 181 -18.09 7.16 0.36
C LEU A 181 -17.73 5.86 -0.38
N LEU A 182 -18.71 4.98 -0.54
CA LEU A 182 -18.53 3.72 -1.25
C LEU A 182 -18.91 3.89 -2.72
N ILE A 183 -18.02 3.44 -3.61
CA ILE A 183 -18.25 3.39 -5.04
C ILE A 183 -18.21 1.93 -5.49
N GLU A 184 -19.33 1.42 -5.98
CA GLU A 184 -19.36 0.08 -6.55
C GLU A 184 -18.47 0.01 -7.79
N ARG A 185 -17.62 -1.02 -7.85
CA ARG A 185 -16.75 -1.22 -9.01
C ARG A 185 -17.60 -1.70 -10.18
N SER A 186 -17.54 -1.00 -11.31
CA SER A 186 -18.00 -1.54 -12.58
C SER A 186 -17.11 -2.74 -12.95
N ILE A 187 -17.66 -3.94 -12.84
CA ILE A 187 -16.94 -5.20 -13.07
C ILE A 187 -16.72 -5.36 -14.58
N ALA A 188 -15.46 -5.33 -15.04
CA ALA A 188 -15.02 -6.28 -16.04
C ALA A 188 -14.92 -7.62 -15.31
N GLN A 189 -15.67 -8.63 -15.76
CA GLN A 189 -15.85 -9.88 -15.04
C GLN A 189 -14.49 -10.50 -14.68
N HIS A 190 -14.34 -10.87 -13.41
CA HIS A 190 -13.18 -11.56 -12.88
C HIS A 190 -12.94 -12.84 -13.70
N ASN A 191 -11.88 -12.84 -14.50
CA ASN A 191 -11.04 -13.95 -14.97
C ASN A 191 -10.56 -13.81 -16.42
N ASP A 192 -10.91 -12.73 -17.12
CA ASP A 192 -10.40 -12.54 -18.47
C ASP A 192 -9.00 -11.93 -18.49
N THR A 193 -8.03 -12.77 -18.87
CA THR A 193 -6.71 -12.36 -19.35
C THR A 193 -6.78 -11.70 -20.73
N SER A 194 -7.96 -11.62 -21.34
CA SER A 194 -8.25 -10.95 -22.61
C SER A 194 -8.65 -9.48 -22.41
N ILE A 195 -7.95 -8.57 -23.09
CA ILE A 195 -8.24 -7.13 -23.11
C ILE A 195 -9.39 -6.88 -24.09
N ALA A 196 -10.59 -7.40 -23.80
CA ALA A 196 -11.78 -7.05 -24.56
C ALA A 196 -12.43 -5.77 -24.02
N ASP A 197 -12.16 -5.40 -22.76
CA ASP A 197 -12.78 -4.25 -22.09
C ASP A 197 -11.79 -3.08 -21.86
N VAL A 198 -12.32 -1.86 -22.02
CA VAL A 198 -11.63 -0.58 -21.70
C VAL A 198 -11.18 -0.51 -20.23
N ILE A 199 -11.70 -1.38 -19.36
CA ILE A 199 -11.38 -1.44 -17.93
C ILE A 199 -10.76 -2.81 -17.61
N ALA A 200 -9.44 -2.83 -17.38
CA ALA A 200 -8.71 -4.00 -16.89
C ALA A 200 -8.23 -3.81 -15.45
N SER A 201 -7.98 -4.91 -14.74
CA SER A 201 -7.36 -4.85 -13.41
C SER A 201 -5.89 -4.43 -13.49
N ALA A 202 -5.39 -3.77 -12.44
CA ALA A 202 -3.98 -3.38 -12.37
C ALA A 202 -3.03 -4.59 -12.57
N SER A 203 -3.35 -5.75 -12.00
CA SER A 203 -2.54 -6.96 -12.17
C SER A 203 -2.57 -7.50 -13.60
N ALA A 204 -3.71 -7.45 -14.29
CA ALA A 204 -3.81 -7.83 -15.70
C ALA A 204 -3.02 -6.87 -16.60
N ILE A 205 -3.07 -5.57 -16.33
CA ILE A 205 -2.28 -4.56 -17.04
C ILE A 205 -0.78 -4.83 -16.85
N ARG A 206 -0.32 -5.05 -15.61
CA ARG A 206 1.08 -5.38 -15.35
C ARG A 206 1.48 -6.66 -16.08
N HIS A 207 0.70 -7.73 -15.96
CA HIS A 207 0.97 -8.99 -16.66
C HIS A 207 1.14 -8.79 -18.17
N GLN A 208 0.23 -8.05 -18.81
CA GLN A 208 0.31 -7.77 -20.24
C GLN A 208 1.55 -6.96 -20.61
N ILE A 209 1.95 -5.97 -19.80
CA ILE A 209 3.20 -5.24 -20.01
C ILE A 209 4.42 -6.19 -19.94
N PHE A 210 4.41 -7.17 -19.02
CA PHE A 210 5.52 -8.10 -18.82
C PHE A 210 5.59 -9.23 -19.86
N THR A 211 4.45 -9.76 -20.31
CA THR A 211 4.40 -10.98 -21.13
C THR A 211 4.12 -10.73 -22.61
N ASN A 212 3.53 -9.57 -22.95
CA ASN A 212 3.16 -9.27 -24.33
C ASN A 212 4.36 -8.64 -25.07
N PRO A 213 4.75 -9.12 -26.27
CA PRO A 213 5.82 -8.51 -27.06
C PRO A 213 5.60 -7.02 -27.39
N GLN A 214 4.35 -6.56 -27.42
CA GLN A 214 4.02 -5.14 -27.64
C GLN A 214 4.19 -4.28 -26.37
N GLY A 215 4.46 -4.90 -25.21
CA GLY A 215 4.71 -4.24 -23.93
C GLY A 215 3.63 -3.23 -23.56
N LEU A 216 4.05 -1.98 -23.31
CA LEU A 216 3.15 -0.88 -22.95
C LEU A 216 2.05 -0.60 -23.99
N SER A 217 2.32 -0.83 -25.28
CA SER A 217 1.36 -0.57 -26.35
C SER A 217 0.13 -1.49 -26.26
N ALA A 218 0.29 -2.71 -25.73
CA ALA A 218 -0.80 -3.68 -25.57
C ALA A 218 -1.91 -3.19 -24.62
N VAL A 219 -1.57 -2.33 -23.67
CA VAL A 219 -2.50 -1.86 -22.62
C VAL A 219 -2.96 -0.43 -22.81
N LYS A 220 -2.64 0.20 -23.95
CA LYS A 220 -2.93 1.62 -24.22
C LYS A 220 -4.41 1.98 -24.02
N ASN A 221 -5.32 1.07 -24.35
CA ASN A 221 -6.76 1.29 -24.21
C ASN A 221 -7.30 1.08 -22.79
N CYS A 222 -6.50 0.52 -21.87
CA CYS A 222 -6.89 0.26 -20.49
C CYS A 222 -6.43 1.34 -19.51
N ILE A 223 -5.63 2.30 -19.96
CA ILE A 223 -5.05 3.37 -19.14
C ILE A 223 -5.33 4.75 -19.77
N PRO A 224 -5.44 5.82 -18.97
CA PRO A 224 -5.54 7.17 -19.50
C PRO A 224 -4.32 7.54 -20.35
N ILE A 225 -4.51 8.40 -21.36
CA ILE A 225 -3.43 8.88 -22.22
C ILE A 225 -2.31 9.58 -21.43
N SER A 226 -2.66 10.29 -20.36
CA SER A 226 -1.71 10.91 -19.44
C SER A 226 -0.84 9.87 -18.74
N THR A 227 -1.43 8.77 -18.27
CA THR A 227 -0.69 7.63 -17.70
C THR A 227 0.22 7.00 -18.74
N TYR A 228 -0.31 6.71 -19.94
CA TYR A 228 0.48 6.13 -21.04
C TYR A 228 1.72 6.98 -21.35
N ASN A 229 1.58 8.30 -21.45
CA ASN A 229 2.69 9.21 -21.73
C ASN A 229 3.76 9.21 -20.64
N VAL A 230 3.36 9.20 -19.36
CA VAL A 230 4.33 9.09 -18.25
C VAL A 230 5.04 7.74 -18.31
N MET A 231 4.32 6.65 -18.54
CA MET A 231 4.90 5.31 -18.65
C MET A 231 5.86 5.21 -19.84
N MET A 232 5.51 5.72 -21.00
CA MET A 232 6.34 5.65 -22.21
C MET A 232 7.69 6.34 -22.02
N ASN A 233 7.71 7.45 -21.29
CA ASN A 233 8.95 8.18 -20.97
C ASN A 233 9.84 7.46 -19.94
N ARG A 234 9.27 6.56 -19.13
CA ARG A 234 9.94 5.93 -17.99
C ARG A 234 10.29 4.47 -18.23
N LEU A 235 9.53 3.80 -19.10
CA LEU A 235 9.70 2.39 -19.49
C LEU A 235 10.60 2.21 -20.71
N GLN A 236 11.40 3.22 -21.08
CA GLN A 236 12.42 3.06 -22.10
C GLN A 236 13.37 1.91 -21.71
N GLU A 237 13.62 0.99 -22.65
CA GLU A 237 14.54 -0.17 -22.52
C GLU A 237 14.07 -1.36 -21.64
N ASN A 238 12.77 -1.59 -21.43
CA ASN A 238 12.27 -2.74 -20.64
C ASN A 238 12.86 -2.83 -19.21
N LEU A 239 13.23 -1.68 -18.63
CA LEU A 239 13.86 -1.61 -17.31
C LEU A 239 12.83 -1.70 -16.18
N LEU A 240 12.08 -2.80 -16.16
CA LEU A 240 11.03 -3.04 -15.17
C LEU A 240 11.61 -3.62 -13.88
N PRO A 241 11.16 -3.14 -12.71
CA PRO A 241 11.64 -3.67 -11.44
C PRO A 241 11.21 -5.12 -11.21
N SER A 242 12.08 -5.91 -10.59
CA SER A 242 11.81 -7.31 -10.20
C SER A 242 12.28 -7.60 -8.78
N LEU A 243 11.48 -8.35 -8.01
CA LEU A 243 11.89 -8.84 -6.69
C LEU A 243 13.12 -9.74 -6.78
N ASP A 244 13.31 -10.47 -7.87
CA ASP A 244 14.48 -11.32 -8.05
C ASP A 244 15.79 -10.53 -8.20
N ASN A 245 15.73 -9.27 -8.63
CA ASN A 245 16.92 -8.39 -8.59
C ASN A 245 17.35 -8.06 -7.14
N LEU A 246 16.47 -8.28 -6.16
CA LEU A 246 16.79 -8.17 -4.73
C LEU A 246 17.28 -9.49 -4.11
N SER A 247 17.45 -10.56 -4.90
CA SER A 247 17.90 -11.87 -4.40
C SER A 247 19.26 -11.79 -3.73
N ILE A 248 20.24 -11.19 -4.40
CA ILE A 248 21.62 -11.07 -3.89
C ILE A 248 21.66 -10.28 -2.58
N PRO A 249 21.12 -9.05 -2.48
CA PRO A 249 21.16 -8.31 -1.22
C PRO A 249 20.36 -9.01 -0.11
N LEU A 250 19.25 -9.68 -0.43
CA LEU A 250 18.47 -10.45 0.54
C LEU A 250 19.25 -11.65 1.08
N LEU A 251 19.80 -12.49 0.21
CA LEU A 251 20.54 -13.69 0.61
C LEU A 251 21.83 -13.32 1.35
N ALA A 252 22.53 -12.27 0.93
CA ALA A 252 23.70 -11.76 1.66
C ALA A 252 23.32 -11.33 3.08
N LYS A 253 22.21 -10.59 3.24
CA LYS A 253 21.73 -10.17 4.57
C LYS A 253 21.27 -11.35 5.42
N LEU A 254 20.58 -12.34 4.84
CA LEU A 254 20.13 -13.54 5.54
C LEU A 254 21.31 -14.38 6.02
N ARG A 255 22.29 -14.66 5.16
CA ARG A 255 23.48 -15.47 5.49
C ARG A 255 24.39 -14.82 6.52
N ASN A 256 24.27 -13.51 6.71
CA ASN A 256 24.95 -12.74 7.75
C ASN A 256 24.05 -12.38 8.94
N THR A 257 22.94 -13.10 9.15
CA THR A 257 22.02 -12.87 10.27
C THR A 257 22.02 -14.03 11.26
N THR A 258 21.57 -13.77 12.49
CA THR A 258 21.33 -14.79 13.49
C THR A 258 19.84 -15.10 13.58
N ILE A 259 19.48 -16.29 14.07
CA ILE A 259 18.07 -16.66 14.32
C ILE A 259 17.39 -15.63 15.23
N LEU A 260 18.09 -15.15 16.26
CA LEU A 260 17.59 -14.12 17.18
C LEU A 260 17.26 -12.82 16.43
N ASN A 261 18.16 -12.34 15.57
CA ASN A 261 17.93 -11.12 14.77
C ASN A 261 16.77 -11.30 13.77
N LEU A 262 16.63 -12.50 13.22
CA LEU A 262 15.54 -12.84 12.32
C LEU A 262 14.19 -12.83 13.06
N GLN A 263 14.12 -13.38 14.27
CA GLN A 263 12.91 -13.37 15.11
C GLN A 263 12.39 -11.98 15.43
N GLU A 264 13.24 -10.95 15.43
CA GLU A 264 12.82 -9.56 15.63
C GLU A 264 12.09 -8.95 14.41
N THR A 265 12.07 -9.64 13.27
CA THR A 265 11.40 -9.16 12.05
C THR A 265 9.88 -9.25 12.20
N PRO A 266 9.12 -8.20 11.87
CA PRO A 266 7.67 -8.25 11.86
C PRO A 266 7.11 -9.43 11.05
N GLY A 267 6.12 -10.11 11.62
CA GLY A 267 5.42 -11.23 10.96
C GLY A 267 6.09 -12.60 11.10
N ILE A 268 7.35 -12.67 11.53
CA ILE A 268 8.04 -13.93 11.88
C ILE A 268 7.53 -14.43 13.22
N ALA A 269 7.00 -15.65 13.23
CA ALA A 269 6.55 -16.34 14.42
C ALA A 269 6.52 -17.86 14.16
N GLU A 270 6.36 -18.65 15.21
CA GLU A 270 5.98 -20.07 15.12
C GLU A 270 6.96 -20.90 14.26
N GLY A 271 8.27 -20.64 14.40
CA GLY A 271 9.33 -21.40 13.74
C GLY A 271 9.62 -21.00 12.29
N LEU A 272 8.97 -19.96 11.75
CA LEU A 272 9.29 -19.44 10.41
C LEU A 272 10.76 -19.01 10.30
N GLU A 273 11.35 -18.47 11.37
CA GLU A 273 12.76 -18.12 11.46
C GLU A 273 13.67 -19.29 11.11
N HIS A 274 13.39 -20.50 11.63
CA HIS A 274 14.18 -21.70 11.34
C HIS A 274 14.00 -22.14 9.89
N LYS A 275 12.78 -22.03 9.36
CA LYS A 275 12.50 -22.38 7.97
C LYS A 275 13.25 -21.47 7.01
N ILE A 276 13.25 -20.16 7.26
CA ILE A 276 14.03 -19.18 6.49
C ILE A 276 15.53 -19.45 6.63
N PHE A 277 16.01 -19.67 7.86
CA PHE A 277 17.42 -19.91 8.15
C PHE A 277 17.97 -21.15 7.43
N ASN A 278 17.16 -22.21 7.31
CA ASN A 278 17.53 -23.40 6.54
C ASN A 278 17.46 -23.15 5.03
N ALA A 279 16.43 -22.43 4.57
CA ALA A 279 16.22 -22.17 3.14
C ALA A 279 17.27 -21.21 2.53
N MET A 280 17.87 -20.31 3.32
CA MET A 280 18.79 -19.27 2.80
C MET A 280 20.06 -19.81 2.12
N ASN A 281 20.47 -21.03 2.47
CA ASN A 281 21.67 -21.67 1.91
C ASN A 281 21.40 -22.44 0.61
N ILE A 282 20.16 -22.87 0.39
CA ILE A 282 19.75 -23.64 -0.81
C ILE A 282 19.02 -22.79 -1.86
N SER A 283 18.62 -21.57 -1.49
CA SER A 283 17.90 -20.66 -2.39
C SER A 283 18.87 -19.82 -3.21
N THR A 284 18.56 -19.62 -4.48
CA THR A 284 19.37 -18.85 -5.45
C THR A 284 18.68 -17.58 -5.94
N SER A 285 17.36 -17.50 -5.78
CA SER A 285 16.53 -16.34 -6.11
C SER A 285 15.51 -16.02 -5.00
N TYR A 286 14.91 -14.83 -5.05
CA TYR A 286 13.82 -14.42 -4.17
C TYR A 286 12.63 -15.38 -4.32
N GLU A 287 12.29 -15.74 -5.56
CA GLU A 287 11.24 -16.72 -5.85
C GLU A 287 11.54 -18.10 -5.24
N SER A 288 12.73 -18.66 -5.46
CA SER A 288 13.11 -19.97 -4.89
C SER A 288 13.08 -19.97 -3.36
N LEU A 289 13.45 -18.85 -2.73
CA LEU A 289 13.36 -18.70 -1.28
C LEU A 289 11.90 -18.72 -0.81
N LEU A 290 11.00 -18.00 -1.49
CA LEU A 290 9.57 -18.01 -1.19
C LEU A 290 8.99 -19.43 -1.30
N GLU A 291 9.32 -20.17 -2.36
CA GLU A 291 8.86 -21.54 -2.57
C GLU A 291 9.33 -22.46 -1.43
N ASN A 292 10.61 -22.38 -1.07
CA ASN A 292 11.20 -23.18 0.01
C ASN A 292 10.55 -22.90 1.37
N ILE A 293 10.11 -21.67 1.64
CA ILE A 293 9.50 -21.29 2.93
C ILE A 293 7.97 -21.33 2.92
N LYS A 294 7.32 -21.44 1.76
CA LYS A 294 5.85 -21.47 1.62
C LYS A 294 5.18 -22.54 2.47
N SER A 295 4.05 -22.22 3.08
CA SER A 295 3.22 -23.20 3.79
C SER A 295 1.75 -22.78 3.77
N LYS A 296 0.84 -23.70 4.14
CA LYS A 296 -0.59 -23.37 4.28
C LYS A 296 -0.83 -22.21 5.27
N ARG A 297 0.03 -22.06 6.29
CA ARG A 297 -0.05 -21.00 7.30
C ARG A 297 0.46 -19.65 6.81
N TYR A 298 1.40 -19.66 5.87
CA TYR A 298 2.07 -18.47 5.37
C TYR A 298 1.83 -18.30 3.87
N PRO A 299 0.78 -17.54 3.47
CA PRO A 299 0.54 -17.18 2.08
C PRO A 299 1.71 -16.39 1.48
N ASN A 300 1.91 -16.48 0.17
CA ASN A 300 3.01 -15.82 -0.55
C ASN A 300 3.12 -14.31 -0.24
N SER A 301 1.99 -13.58 -0.28
CA SER A 301 2.01 -12.14 0.01
C SER A 301 2.47 -11.83 1.45
N ARG A 302 2.17 -12.70 2.42
CA ARG A 302 2.65 -12.54 3.80
C ARG A 302 4.17 -12.75 3.87
N LEU A 303 4.69 -13.75 3.16
CA LEU A 303 6.12 -14.03 3.11
C LEU A 303 6.90 -12.92 2.40
N GLN A 304 6.39 -12.41 1.28
CA GLN A 304 6.97 -11.26 0.57
C GLN A 304 7.10 -10.04 1.49
N ARG A 305 6.03 -9.67 2.20
CA ARG A 305 6.08 -8.57 3.19
C ARG A 305 7.13 -8.80 4.29
N ILE A 306 7.20 -10.03 4.83
CA ILE A 306 8.18 -10.39 5.87
C ILE A 306 9.60 -10.21 5.35
N LEU A 307 9.90 -10.73 4.16
CA LEU A 307 11.23 -10.63 3.55
C LEU A 307 11.60 -9.17 3.21
N LEU A 308 10.63 -8.35 2.77
CA LEU A 308 10.85 -6.90 2.57
C LEU A 308 11.14 -6.18 3.89
N HIS A 309 10.37 -6.45 4.96
CA HIS A 309 10.65 -5.89 6.28
C HIS A 309 12.02 -6.31 6.81
N PHE A 310 12.42 -7.57 6.59
CA PHE A 310 13.76 -8.04 6.91
C PHE A 310 14.83 -7.27 6.12
N LEU A 311 14.66 -7.14 4.80
CA LEU A 311 15.62 -6.47 3.94
C LEU A 311 15.79 -4.99 4.30
N ILE A 312 14.69 -4.29 4.61
CA ILE A 312 14.69 -2.90 5.09
C ILE A 312 15.24 -2.79 6.52
N GLY A 313 15.15 -3.86 7.32
CA GLY A 313 15.61 -3.86 8.72
C GLY A 313 14.56 -3.35 9.70
N THR A 314 13.27 -3.50 9.38
CA THR A 314 12.19 -3.18 10.33
C THR A 314 12.21 -4.17 11.50
N LYS A 315 11.98 -3.67 12.71
CA LYS A 315 11.93 -4.47 13.95
C LYS A 315 10.53 -4.44 14.56
N LYS A 316 10.10 -5.53 15.19
CA LYS A 316 8.79 -5.69 15.86
C LYS A 316 8.49 -4.55 16.83
N ASN A 317 9.45 -4.21 17.70
CA ASN A 317 9.26 -3.17 18.72
C ASN A 317 9.02 -1.79 18.09
N SER A 318 9.82 -1.41 17.08
CA SER A 318 9.63 -0.16 16.35
C SER A 318 8.27 -0.11 15.66
N LEU A 319 7.87 -1.21 15.02
CA LEU A 319 6.59 -1.29 14.32
C LEU A 319 5.40 -1.15 15.29
N HIS A 320 5.48 -1.79 16.45
CA HIS A 320 4.47 -1.67 17.50
C HIS A 320 4.37 -0.23 18.04
N SER A 321 5.48 0.49 18.19
CA SER A 321 5.45 1.91 18.53
C SER A 321 4.77 2.74 17.44
N PHE A 322 5.04 2.47 16.17
CA PHE A 322 4.38 3.15 15.04
C PHE A 322 2.89 2.83 14.93
N ASP A 323 2.46 1.62 15.29
CA ASP A 323 1.03 1.28 15.33
C ASP A 323 0.29 2.14 16.35
N LYS A 324 0.90 2.40 17.51
CA LYS A 324 0.36 3.31 18.52
C LYS A 324 0.34 4.75 18.04
N SER A 325 1.47 5.28 17.58
CA SER A 325 1.60 6.70 17.23
C SER A 325 0.93 7.08 15.91
N GLY A 326 0.88 6.16 14.95
CA GLY A 326 0.35 6.42 13.61
C GLY A 326 1.31 7.15 12.71
N PRO A 327 0.83 7.63 11.56
CA PRO A 327 1.63 8.47 10.67
C PRO A 327 2.14 9.71 11.41
N LEU A 328 3.45 9.91 11.40
CA LEU A 328 4.10 11.03 12.11
C LEU A 328 4.38 12.24 11.21
N TYR A 329 4.00 12.16 9.94
CA TYR A 329 4.22 13.20 8.95
C TYR A 329 3.32 13.02 7.73
N ALA A 330 3.09 14.11 7.01
CA ALA A 330 2.46 14.12 5.69
C ALA A 330 3.53 14.40 4.62
N ARG A 331 4.03 13.35 3.97
CA ARG A 331 5.10 13.47 2.97
C ARG A 331 4.53 13.72 1.58
N VAL A 332 4.83 14.88 0.99
CA VAL A 332 4.30 15.29 -0.31
C VAL A 332 5.09 14.65 -1.45
N LEU A 333 4.40 14.01 -2.39
CA LEU A 333 5.00 13.44 -3.61
C LEU A 333 4.71 14.27 -4.86
N GLY A 334 3.56 14.95 -4.91
CA GLY A 334 3.24 15.85 -6.00
C GLY A 334 1.95 16.63 -5.75
N PHE A 335 1.79 17.75 -6.44
CA PHE A 335 0.62 18.62 -6.34
C PHE A 335 0.44 19.51 -7.57
N ASN A 336 -0.78 19.99 -7.80
CA ASN A 336 -1.09 21.03 -8.78
C ASN A 336 -1.38 22.40 -8.10
N GLN A 337 -1.92 23.38 -8.84
CA GLN A 337 -2.27 24.68 -8.28
C GLN A 337 -3.32 24.59 -7.15
N THR A 338 -4.34 23.73 -7.29
CA THR A 338 -5.31 23.44 -6.22
C THR A 338 -4.61 22.80 -5.02
N GLY A 339 -3.75 21.81 -5.25
CA GLY A 339 -2.97 21.14 -4.21
C GLY A 339 -2.04 22.08 -3.45
N ARG A 340 -1.46 23.08 -4.13
CA ARG A 340 -0.70 24.16 -3.49
C ARG A 340 -1.57 24.95 -2.49
N ALA A 341 -2.82 25.23 -2.84
CA ALA A 341 -3.76 25.87 -1.93
C ALA A 341 -4.13 24.94 -0.77
N LEU A 342 -4.32 23.63 -1.02
CA LEU A 342 -4.54 22.63 0.03
C LEU A 342 -3.36 22.55 1.01
N LEU A 343 -2.12 22.53 0.52
CA LEU A 343 -0.93 22.48 1.37
C LEU A 343 -0.84 23.65 2.36
N LYS A 344 -1.26 24.86 1.95
CA LYS A 344 -1.34 26.01 2.85
C LYS A 344 -2.31 25.74 4.01
N LYS A 345 -3.45 25.10 3.72
CA LYS A 345 -4.47 24.75 4.74
C LYS A 345 -4.02 23.62 5.64
N VAL A 346 -3.41 22.57 5.08
CA VAL A 346 -2.81 21.48 5.87
C VAL A 346 -1.80 22.07 6.85
N LYS A 347 -0.95 23.02 6.42
CA LYS A 347 0.05 23.64 7.31
C LYS A 347 -0.57 24.39 8.49
N GLN A 348 -1.80 24.88 8.35
CA GLN A 348 -2.50 25.63 9.40
C GLN A 348 -3.25 24.74 10.39
N HIS A 349 -3.70 23.55 9.98
CA HIS A 349 -4.64 22.73 10.77
C HIS A 349 -4.10 21.33 11.13
N SER A 350 -3.08 20.84 10.45
CA SER A 350 -2.58 19.46 10.59
C SER A 350 -1.94 19.20 11.95
N ASP A 351 -2.24 18.03 12.52
CA ASP A 351 -1.61 17.53 13.76
C ASP A 351 -0.16 17.09 13.54
N ILE A 352 0.21 16.84 12.28
CA ILE A 352 1.51 16.31 11.87
C ILE A 352 2.24 17.25 10.90
N PRO A 353 3.59 17.26 10.91
CA PRO A 353 4.35 18.11 10.00
C PRO A 353 4.25 17.66 8.54
N ILE A 354 4.28 18.63 7.64
CA ILE A 354 4.38 18.38 6.20
C ILE A 354 5.85 18.26 5.80
N ILE A 355 6.20 17.18 5.12
CA ILE A 355 7.54 16.96 4.57
C ILE A 355 7.50 17.17 3.05
N THR A 356 8.11 18.26 2.59
CA THR A 356 8.39 18.50 1.17
C THR A 356 9.86 18.30 0.82
N LYS A 357 10.78 18.65 1.74
CA LYS A 357 12.22 18.45 1.58
C LYS A 357 12.74 17.56 2.71
N VAL A 358 13.07 16.31 2.37
CA VAL A 358 13.53 15.30 3.34
C VAL A 358 14.75 15.78 4.13
N SER A 359 15.67 16.48 3.47
CA SER A 359 16.91 16.99 4.07
C SER A 359 16.71 17.98 5.23
N LYS A 360 15.50 18.51 5.44
CA LYS A 360 15.18 19.39 6.58
C LYS A 360 14.85 18.61 7.86
N HIS A 361 14.54 17.32 7.75
CA HIS A 361 14.11 16.48 8.87
C HIS A 361 15.17 15.43 9.22
N ILE A 362 15.91 14.97 8.22
CA ILE A 362 16.99 14.02 8.40
C ILE A 362 18.07 14.25 7.32
N THR A 363 19.32 14.08 7.68
CA THR A 363 20.47 14.15 6.76
C THR A 363 21.17 12.80 6.68
N SER A 364 22.09 12.64 5.72
CA SER A 364 22.93 11.44 5.63
C SER A 364 23.78 11.20 6.89
N LYS A 365 24.13 12.26 7.63
CA LYS A 365 24.90 12.18 8.88
C LYS A 365 24.09 11.62 10.05
N ASP A 366 22.78 11.84 10.04
CA ASP A 366 21.88 11.40 11.10
C ASP A 366 21.60 9.88 11.05
N LYS A 367 21.85 9.21 9.92
CA LYS A 367 21.62 7.76 9.76
C LYS A 367 22.37 6.91 10.79
N ASN A 368 23.51 7.40 11.28
CA ASN A 368 24.36 6.70 12.25
C ASN A 368 24.13 7.17 13.70
N ASN A 369 23.18 8.08 13.93
CA ASN A 369 22.88 8.59 15.26
C ASN A 369 21.97 7.61 16.01
N SER A 370 22.33 7.24 17.23
CA SER A 370 21.51 6.37 18.10
C SER A 370 20.24 7.07 18.61
N ASN A 371 20.20 8.41 18.61
CA ASN A 371 19.14 9.22 19.20
C ASN A 371 18.12 9.77 18.18
N LEU A 372 17.68 8.94 17.23
CA LEU A 372 16.66 9.34 16.26
C LEU A 372 15.27 9.41 16.90
N THR A 373 14.53 10.47 16.57
CA THR A 373 13.10 10.59 16.89
C THR A 373 12.30 9.53 16.14
N ASP A 374 11.09 9.20 16.60
CA ASP A 374 10.25 8.21 15.93
C ASP A 374 9.84 8.65 14.52
N LEU A 375 9.66 9.96 14.30
CA LEU A 375 9.44 10.54 12.97
C LEU A 375 10.62 10.22 12.04
N GLN A 376 11.85 10.47 12.50
CA GLN A 376 13.05 10.21 11.72
C GLN A 376 13.26 8.72 11.45
N LYS A 377 13.00 7.85 12.44
CA LYS A 377 13.05 6.39 12.26
C LYS A 377 12.05 5.92 11.21
N MET A 378 10.81 6.41 11.25
CA MET A 378 9.78 6.09 10.26
C MET A 378 10.18 6.59 8.86
N LEU A 379 10.68 7.82 8.75
CA LEU A 379 11.13 8.41 7.49
C LEU A 379 12.34 7.67 6.89
N LEU A 380 13.25 7.14 7.72
CA LEU A 380 14.36 6.31 7.24
C LEU A 380 13.89 5.03 6.56
N LEU A 381 12.82 4.41 7.07
CA LEU A 381 12.28 3.19 6.47
C LEU A 381 11.70 3.47 5.09
N ASP A 382 11.07 4.63 4.89
CA ASP A 382 10.62 5.09 3.57
C ASP A 382 11.80 5.34 2.61
N ILE A 383 12.89 5.94 3.11
CA ILE A 383 14.12 6.17 2.34
C ILE A 383 14.74 4.83 1.92
N TYR A 384 14.85 3.87 2.83
CA TYR A 384 15.37 2.54 2.50
C TYR A 384 14.46 1.77 1.55
N ALA A 385 13.14 1.92 1.67
CA ALA A 385 12.21 1.36 0.69
C ALA A 385 12.44 1.96 -0.71
N THR A 386 12.73 3.26 -0.80
CA THR A 386 13.14 3.88 -2.07
C THR A 386 14.45 3.31 -2.58
N ASP A 387 15.49 3.23 -1.75
CA ASP A 387 16.79 2.70 -2.18
C ASP A 387 16.68 1.25 -2.69
N LEU A 388 15.88 0.41 -2.03
CA LEU A 388 15.61 -0.96 -2.48
C LEU A 388 14.84 -1.02 -3.80
N PHE A 389 13.91 -0.10 -4.04
CA PHE A 389 13.23 -0.04 -5.34
C PHE A 389 14.22 0.15 -6.48
N PHE A 390 15.19 1.06 -6.33
CA PHE A 390 16.17 1.32 -7.38
C PHE A 390 17.17 0.17 -7.57
N LEU A 391 17.48 -0.59 -6.51
CA LEU A 391 18.24 -1.84 -6.62
C LEU A 391 17.46 -2.96 -7.34
N SER A 392 16.13 -2.87 -7.41
CA SER A 392 15.31 -3.85 -8.10
C SER A 392 15.26 -3.64 -9.63
N LEU A 393 15.80 -2.54 -10.13
CA LEU A 393 15.88 -2.26 -11.56
C LEU A 393 16.96 -3.15 -12.22
N PRO A 394 16.77 -3.59 -13.48
CA PRO A 394 17.74 -4.46 -14.15
C PRO A 394 19.02 -3.74 -14.60
N ASP A 395 18.98 -2.43 -14.80
CA ASP A 395 20.17 -1.63 -15.13
C ASP A 395 20.89 -1.16 -13.85
N SER A 396 22.10 -1.68 -13.62
CA SER A 396 22.92 -1.34 -12.47
C SER A 396 23.34 0.13 -12.41
N LYS A 397 23.35 0.86 -13.53
CA LYS A 397 23.59 2.30 -13.54
C LYS A 397 22.47 3.08 -12.84
N LYS A 398 21.29 2.48 -12.70
CA LYS A 398 20.13 3.05 -12.00
C LYS A 398 20.04 2.66 -10.53
N HIS A 399 20.98 1.88 -10.00
CA HIS A 399 21.03 1.44 -8.59
C HIS A 399 21.46 2.56 -7.62
N ILE A 400 21.27 3.82 -7.99
CA ILE A 400 21.64 4.98 -7.18
C ILE A 400 20.74 5.08 -5.95
N GLY A 401 21.34 5.30 -4.78
CA GLY A 401 20.64 5.50 -3.52
C GLY A 401 20.42 6.98 -3.19
N GLY A 402 19.60 7.25 -2.19
CA GLY A 402 19.37 8.60 -1.65
C GLY A 402 18.43 9.46 -2.51
N LEU A 403 17.65 8.86 -3.41
CA LEU A 403 16.79 9.61 -4.33
C LEU A 403 15.69 10.40 -3.63
N ASP A 404 15.32 10.01 -2.41
CA ASP A 404 14.40 10.78 -1.55
C ASP A 404 14.96 12.15 -1.14
N PHE A 405 16.28 12.34 -1.19
CA PHE A 405 16.93 13.63 -0.94
C PHE A 405 17.10 14.47 -2.21
N LEU A 406 17.07 13.83 -3.38
CA LEU A 406 17.38 14.43 -4.67
C LEU A 406 16.12 14.85 -5.44
N ASN A 407 15.00 14.16 -5.22
CA ASN A 407 13.75 14.47 -5.89
C ASN A 407 12.88 15.41 -5.05
N SER A 408 12.47 16.52 -5.66
CA SER A 408 11.44 17.40 -5.11
C SER A 408 10.05 16.85 -5.45
N PRO A 409 9.00 17.19 -4.68
CA PRO A 409 7.64 16.85 -5.06
C PRO A 409 7.30 17.42 -6.43
N ILE A 410 6.60 16.66 -7.26
CA ILE A 410 6.20 17.07 -8.60
C ILE A 410 5.22 18.24 -8.49
N PHE A 411 5.46 19.32 -9.23
CA PHE A 411 4.52 20.43 -9.35
C PHE A 411 4.06 20.57 -10.80
N LEU A 412 2.76 20.39 -11.04
CA LEU A 412 2.14 20.60 -12.36
C LEU A 412 1.28 21.87 -12.30
N ILE A 413 1.50 22.76 -13.27
CA ILE A 413 0.80 24.06 -13.35
C ILE A 413 -0.58 23.87 -13.96
#